data_AF-A0A147GX32-F1
#
_entry.id   AF-A0A147GX32-F1
#
_cell.length_a   1.000
_cell.length_b   1.000
_cell.length_c   1.000
_cell.angle_alpha   90.00
_cell.angle_beta   90.00
_cell.angle_gamma   90.00
#
_symmetry.space_group_name_H-M   'P 1'
#
loop_
_entity.id
_entity.type
_entity.pdbx_description
1 polymer ?
#
loop_
_entity_poly.entity_id
_entity_poly.type
_entity_poly.pdbx_seq_one_letter_code
_entity_poly.pdbx_strand_id
1 'polypeptide(L)'
;MSYTVVLQPSGLRFAATPGRSLLRAGEDAGVVMPSSCRNGTCRTCLCRVVQGEVAHTIEWPGVSREEKAEGWILPCVAEARSDAVLDVPLAASFDG
;
A
#
# COMPACT_ATOMS: atom_id res chain seq x y z
N MET A 1 12.87 -12.87 -2.02
CA MET A 1 12.90 -11.85 -3.08
C MET A 1 11.93 -10.76 -2.68
N SER A 2 12.33 -9.50 -2.68
CA SER A 2 11.46 -8.36 -2.37
C SER A 2 11.13 -7.58 -3.64
N TYR A 3 10.02 -6.84 -3.63
CA TYR A 3 9.66 -5.91 -4.69
C TYR A 3 9.92 -4.47 -4.27
N THR A 4 10.19 -3.59 -5.23
CA THR A 4 10.34 -2.16 -4.99
C THR A 4 8.98 -1.48 -5.11
N VAL A 5 8.59 -0.73 -4.08
CA VAL A 5 7.37 0.09 -4.10
C VAL A 5 7.77 1.55 -4.05
N VAL A 6 7.23 2.35 -4.98
CA VAL A 6 7.43 3.80 -5.05
C VAL A 6 6.11 4.50 -4.75
N LEU A 7 6.14 5.52 -3.89
CA LEU A 7 5.00 6.35 -3.56
C LEU A 7 5.06 7.66 -4.34
N GLN A 8 3.93 8.05 -4.93
CA GLN A 8 3.75 9.33 -5.60
C GLN A 8 2.79 10.22 -4.80
N PRO A 9 2.98 11.56 -4.83
CA PRO A 9 4.00 12.30 -5.59
C PRO A 9 5.34 12.44 -4.84
N SER A 10 5.45 11.93 -3.61
CA SER A 10 6.62 12.15 -2.74
C SER A 10 7.92 11.54 -3.27
N GLY A 11 7.86 10.50 -4.11
CA GLY A 11 9.02 9.77 -4.62
C GLY A 11 9.67 8.83 -3.59
N LEU A 12 9.06 8.69 -2.40
CA LEU A 12 9.51 7.76 -1.36
C LEU A 12 9.48 6.33 -1.90
N ARG A 13 10.43 5.51 -1.46
CA ARG A 13 10.53 4.12 -1.90
C ARG A 13 10.86 3.19 -0.75
N PHE A 14 10.32 1.98 -0.80
CA PHE A 14 10.63 0.93 0.18
C PHE A 14 10.59 -0.45 -0.46
N ALA A 15 11.22 -1.42 0.21
CA ALA A 15 11.21 -2.82 -0.20
C ALA A 15 9.99 -3.55 0.40
N ALA A 16 9.10 -4.06 -0.44
CA ALA A 16 8.00 -4.92 -0.05
C ALA A 16 8.47 -6.38 0.03
N THR A 17 8.61 -6.89 1.25
CA THR A 17 8.98 -8.28 1.51
C THR A 17 7.73 -9.17 1.47
N PRO A 18 7.76 -10.36 0.85
CA PRO A 18 6.64 -11.30 0.87
C PRO A 18 6.17 -11.62 2.30
N GLY A 19 4.86 -11.76 2.50
CA GLY A 19 4.27 -11.98 3.83
C GLY A 19 4.14 -10.72 4.68
N ARG A 20 4.47 -9.54 4.15
CA ARG A 20 4.24 -8.24 4.79
C ARG A 20 3.30 -7.39 3.95
N SER A 21 2.35 -6.75 4.61
CA SER A 21 1.51 -5.77 3.95
C SER A 21 2.32 -4.55 3.53
N LEU A 22 1.88 -3.87 2.47
CA LEU A 22 2.49 -2.66 1.94
C LEU A 22 2.60 -1.57 3.02
N LEU A 23 1.57 -1.43 3.87
CA LEU A 23 1.62 -0.51 5.00
C LEU A 23 2.78 -0.85 5.95
N ARG A 24 2.91 -2.12 6.34
CA ARG A 24 3.93 -2.53 7.29
C ARG A 24 5.34 -2.43 6.71
N ALA A 25 5.51 -2.80 5.45
CA ALA A 25 6.78 -2.66 4.75
C ALA A 25 7.22 -1.19 4.62
N GLY A 26 6.28 -0.27 4.40
CA GLY A 26 6.55 1.16 4.44
C GLY A 26 7.01 1.64 5.81
N GLU A 27 6.28 1.26 6.87
CA GLU A 27 6.62 1.63 8.26
C GLU A 27 8.00 1.12 8.68
N ASP A 28 8.32 -0.13 8.36
CA ASP A 28 9.63 -0.73 8.65
C ASP A 28 10.78 0.02 7.91
N ALA A 29 10.46 0.72 6.83
CA ALA A 29 11.38 1.56 6.06
C ALA A 29 11.32 3.05 6.42
N GLY A 30 10.61 3.44 7.49
CA GLY A 30 10.46 4.84 7.92
C GLY A 30 9.50 5.66 7.05
N VAL A 31 8.65 5.01 6.24
CA VAL A 31 7.61 5.67 5.45
C VAL A 31 6.27 5.58 6.17
N VAL A 32 5.66 6.72 6.43
CA VAL A 32 4.35 6.84 7.06
C VAL A 32 3.29 7.06 5.98
N MET A 33 2.28 6.19 5.97
CA MET A 33 1.07 6.35 5.16
C MET A 33 -0.15 6.49 6.08
N PRO A 34 -1.22 7.19 5.64
CA PRO A 34 -2.46 7.29 6.41
C PRO A 34 -2.96 5.91 6.82
N SER A 35 -3.24 5.69 8.10
CA SER A 35 -3.76 4.42 8.60
C SER A 35 -4.50 4.58 9.92
N SER A 36 -5.43 3.65 10.20
CA SER A 36 -6.20 3.60 11.45
C SER A 36 -6.46 2.15 11.88
N CYS A 37 -7.49 1.47 11.35
CA CYS A 37 -7.90 0.15 11.84
C CYS A 37 -6.96 -1.03 11.53
N ARG A 38 -6.13 -0.90 10.49
CA ARG A 38 -5.19 -1.94 10.01
C ARG A 38 -5.80 -3.32 9.71
N ASN A 39 -7.11 -3.41 9.53
CA ASN A 39 -7.83 -4.68 9.29
C ASN A 39 -8.65 -4.66 7.98
N GLY A 40 -8.45 -3.66 7.12
CA GLY A 40 -9.09 -3.59 5.81
C GLY A 40 -10.51 -3.02 5.81
N THR A 41 -10.99 -2.34 6.86
CA THR A 41 -12.39 -1.85 6.92
C THR A 41 -12.54 -0.33 6.93
N CYS A 42 -11.73 0.42 7.67
CA CYS A 42 -11.95 1.87 7.88
C CYS A 42 -11.65 2.78 6.68
N ARG A 43 -10.98 2.26 5.64
CA ARG A 43 -10.56 3.00 4.43
C ARG A 43 -9.62 4.21 4.64
N THR A 44 -9.13 4.48 5.86
CA THR A 44 -8.13 5.56 6.09
C THR A 44 -6.88 5.39 5.22
N CYS A 45 -6.45 4.16 4.94
CA CYS A 45 -5.27 3.90 4.12
C CYS A 45 -5.56 3.77 2.62
N LEU A 46 -6.79 4.04 2.16
CA LEU A 46 -7.19 3.84 0.77
C LEU A 46 -6.26 4.62 -0.17
N CYS A 47 -5.66 3.90 -1.13
CA CYS A 47 -4.80 4.47 -2.15
C CYS A 47 -4.95 3.71 -3.46
N ARG A 48 -4.31 4.18 -4.53
CA ARG A 48 -4.43 3.59 -5.86
C ARG A 48 -3.09 3.04 -6.35
N VAL A 49 -3.11 1.88 -6.98
CA VAL A 49 -1.98 1.33 -7.74
C VAL A 49 -1.95 2.02 -9.10
N VAL A 50 -0.85 2.70 -9.40
CA VAL A 50 -0.63 3.38 -10.68
C VAL A 50 0.09 2.46 -11.67
N GLN A 51 0.93 1.56 -11.13
CA GLN A 51 1.69 0.58 -11.90
C GLN A 51 2.00 -0.63 -11.03
N GLY A 52 2.08 -1.80 -11.66
CA GLY A 52 2.42 -3.07 -11.00
C GLY A 52 1.20 -3.80 -10.44
N GLU A 53 1.47 -4.88 -9.74
CA GLU A 53 0.47 -5.81 -9.23
C GLU A 53 0.55 -5.93 -7.71
N VAL A 54 -0.61 -5.94 -7.08
CA VAL A 54 -0.77 -6.15 -5.65
C VAL A 54 -1.96 -7.07 -5.39
N ALA A 55 -1.96 -7.74 -4.25
CA ALA A 55 -3.07 -8.62 -3.86
C ALA A 55 -3.47 -8.37 -2.41
N HIS A 56 -4.78 -8.24 -2.16
CA HIS A 56 -5.30 -8.26 -0.79
C HIS A 56 -5.09 -9.65 -0.16
N THR A 57 -4.77 -9.66 1.13
CA THR A 57 -4.54 -10.86 1.97
C THR A 57 -5.81 -11.35 2.64
N ILE A 58 -6.91 -10.61 2.51
CA ILE A 58 -8.23 -10.94 3.04
C ILE A 58 -9.23 -11.02 1.90
N GLU A 59 -10.27 -11.83 2.07
CA GLU A 59 -11.29 -12.09 1.03
C GLU A 59 -12.17 -10.85 0.77
N TRP A 60 -12.56 -10.15 1.83
CA TRP A 60 -13.51 -9.04 1.80
C TRP A 60 -12.92 -7.73 2.34
N PRO A 61 -11.94 -7.11 1.63
CA PRO A 61 -11.50 -5.77 1.97
C PRO A 61 -12.64 -4.77 1.72
N GLY A 62 -12.66 -3.67 2.46
CA GLY A 62 -13.59 -2.55 2.30
C GLY A 62 -13.36 -1.72 1.03
N VAL A 63 -13.17 -2.40 -0.10
CA VAL A 63 -12.98 -1.89 -1.46
C VAL A 63 -13.89 -2.69 -2.39
N SER A 64 -14.73 -1.99 -3.15
CA SER A 64 -15.67 -2.61 -4.10
C SER A 64 -14.95 -3.29 -5.27
N ARG A 65 -15.67 -4.05 -6.09
CA ARG A 65 -15.08 -4.68 -7.29
C ARG A 65 -14.69 -3.65 -8.33
N GLU A 66 -15.51 -2.61 -8.50
CA GLU A 66 -15.29 -1.48 -9.40
C GLU A 66 -14.05 -0.69 -8.96
N GLU A 67 -13.97 -0.39 -7.65
CA GLU A 67 -12.80 0.27 -7.08
C GLU A 67 -11.52 -0.55 -7.29
N LYS A 68 -11.56 -1.87 -7.09
CA LYS A 68 -10.42 -2.75 -7.40
C LYS A 68 -10.03 -2.71 -8.88
N ALA A 69 -11.00 -2.66 -9.78
CA ALA A 69 -10.76 -2.58 -11.23
C ALA A 69 -10.12 -1.23 -11.63
N GLU A 70 -10.41 -0.16 -10.88
CA GLU A 70 -9.77 1.16 -11.02
C GLU A 70 -8.40 1.25 -10.30
N GLY A 71 -7.94 0.16 -9.68
CA GLY A 71 -6.65 0.08 -8.99
C GLY A 71 -6.67 0.51 -7.53
N TRP A 72 -7.84 0.77 -6.93
CA TRP A 72 -7.93 1.12 -5.52
C TRP A 72 -7.66 -0.07 -4.60
N ILE A 73 -6.91 0.18 -3.52
CA ILE A 73 -6.45 -0.85 -2.59
C ILE A 73 -6.43 -0.35 -1.15
N LEU A 74 -6.34 -1.29 -0.22
CA LEU A 74 -6.06 -1.02 1.20
C LEU A 74 -4.69 -1.60 1.52
N PRO A 75 -3.61 -0.80 1.50
CA PRO A 75 -2.24 -1.27 1.67
C PRO A 75 -2.01 -1.89 3.06
N CYS A 76 -2.87 -1.64 4.05
CA CYS A 76 -2.80 -2.30 5.36
C CYS A 76 -3.01 -3.82 5.30
N VAL A 77 -3.71 -4.31 4.29
CA VAL A 77 -4.03 -5.72 4.08
C VAL A 77 -3.71 -6.18 2.65
N ALA A 78 -2.83 -5.48 1.95
CA ALA A 78 -2.40 -5.84 0.59
C ALA A 78 -0.88 -6.06 0.53
N GLU A 79 -0.44 -6.98 -0.31
CA GLU A 79 0.97 -7.33 -0.56
C GLU A 79 1.35 -7.01 -2.00
N ALA A 80 2.62 -6.66 -2.24
CA ALA A 80 3.16 -6.56 -3.58
C ALA A 80 3.29 -7.94 -4.25
N ARG A 81 2.96 -8.01 -5.55
CA ARG A 81 3.19 -9.16 -6.43
C ARG A 81 4.18 -8.83 -7.55
N SER A 82 4.51 -7.56 -7.74
CA SER A 82 5.59 -7.06 -8.58
C SER A 82 6.16 -5.77 -7.97
N ASP A 83 7.18 -5.20 -8.60
CA ASP A 83 7.50 -3.79 -8.39
C ASP A 83 6.25 -2.94 -8.70
N ALA A 84 5.98 -1.94 -7.86
CA ALA A 84 4.72 -1.19 -7.93
C ALA A 84 4.90 0.30 -7.66
N VAL A 85 4.00 1.10 -8.23
CA VAL A 85 3.88 2.53 -7.95
C VAL A 85 2.51 2.78 -7.35
N LEU A 86 2.46 3.42 -6.18
CA LEU A 86 1.23 3.76 -5.47
C LEU A 86 1.06 5.28 -5.40
N ASP A 87 -0.16 5.73 -5.67
CA ASP A 87 -0.58 7.12 -5.50
C ASP A 87 -1.00 7.33 -4.03
N VAL A 88 -0.11 7.90 -3.22
CA VAL A 88 -0.31 8.15 -1.80
C VAL A 88 0.13 9.59 -1.46
N PRO A 89 -0.71 10.60 -1.76
CA PRO A 89 -0.35 12.02 -1.61
C PRO A 89 0.03 12.46 -0.19
N LEU A 90 -0.52 11.75 0.81
CA LEU A 90 -0.30 12.04 2.22
C LEU A 90 0.81 11.16 2.84
N ALA A 91 1.60 10.46 2.02
CA ALA A 91 2.76 9.73 2.52
C ALA A 91 3.90 10.68 2.86
N ALA A 92 4.57 10.43 3.99
CA ALA A 92 5.71 11.19 4.47
C ALA A 92 6.84 10.25 4.91
N SER A 93 8.08 10.71 4.88
CA SER A 93 9.16 10.06 5.61
C SER A 93 9.13 10.50 7.07
N PHE A 94 9.43 9.57 7.97
CA PHE A 94 9.76 9.92 9.35
C PHE A 94 11.25 10.16 9.42
N ASP A 95 11.64 11.42 9.21
CA ASP A 95 12.99 11.89 9.50
C ASP A 95 13.01 12.15 11.01
N GLY A 96 13.61 11.23 11.77
CA GLY A 96 13.68 11.33 13.24
C GLY A 96 14.34 12.61 13.73
#